data_AF-D9VZL6-F1
#
_entry.id   AF-D9VZL6-F1
#
_cell.length_a   1.000
_cell.length_b   1.000
_cell.length_c   1.000
_cell.angle_alpha   90.00
_cell.angle_beta   90.00
_cell.angle_gamma   90.00
#
_symmetry.space_group_name_H-M   'P 1'
#
loop_
_entity.id
_entity.type
_entity.pdbx_description
1 polymer ?
#
loop_
_entity_poly.entity_id
_entity_poly.type
_entity_poly.pdbx_seq_one_letter_code
_entity_poly.pdbx_strand_id
1 'polypeptide(L)'
;MGDSIDPSPKNRGAVMKHSRSPLHRRRIVALATGALLTAGLAFSASPASAATTTTRTQTPLVVNARWGGHCTYDRLVIDVQGYVPPVTVTPVSELVYDGSGRPVPLAGKYFLEIRLHPAAGHDDAGQNVYQGPRLQKIYLSKLKGIAMTGDYEGYVTFGAAFDTQPTWKTSVLHSPERLVLDFPHPNTC
;
A
#
# COMPACT_ATOMS: atom_id res chain seq x y z
N MET A 1 39.35 -28.95 -55.03
CA MET A 1 39.79 -30.05 -54.14
C MET A 1 39.17 -29.82 -52.78
N GLY A 2 38.22 -30.56 -52.22
CA GLY A 2 37.36 -31.70 -52.59
C GLY A 2 36.51 -31.95 -51.33
N ASP A 3 35.20 -31.72 -51.40
CA ASP A 3 34.09 -32.70 -51.31
C ASP A 3 34.25 -33.88 -50.35
N SER A 4 33.25 -34.02 -49.44
CA SER A 4 32.56 -35.26 -48.99
C SER A 4 31.86 -34.98 -47.64
N ILE A 5 30.53 -34.81 -47.55
CA ILE A 5 29.43 -35.81 -47.56
C ILE A 5 29.26 -36.59 -46.23
N ASP A 6 28.10 -36.35 -45.60
CA ASP A 6 27.43 -37.03 -44.47
C ASP A 6 27.09 -38.51 -44.78
N PRO A 7 26.89 -39.44 -43.81
CA PRO A 7 25.52 -39.64 -43.27
C PRO A 7 25.39 -40.12 -41.81
N SER A 8 24.25 -39.75 -41.21
CA SER A 8 23.55 -40.35 -40.07
C SER A 8 23.35 -41.88 -40.11
N PRO A 9 23.08 -42.53 -38.95
CA PRO A 9 21.99 -43.52 -38.92
C PRO A 9 21.04 -43.45 -37.71
N LYS A 10 19.78 -43.82 -37.98
CA LYS A 10 18.65 -44.14 -37.08
C LYS A 10 18.70 -45.58 -36.57
N ASN A 11 18.21 -45.83 -35.34
CA ASN A 11 17.31 -46.95 -34.94
C ASN A 11 17.03 -46.86 -33.42
N ARG A 12 15.80 -46.75 -32.89
CA ARG A 12 14.62 -47.64 -32.87
C ARG A 12 14.90 -49.05 -32.33
N GLY A 13 14.44 -49.31 -31.11
CA GLY A 13 14.29 -50.64 -30.51
C GLY A 13 13.34 -50.58 -29.31
N ALA A 14 12.12 -51.07 -29.49
CA ALA A 14 11.16 -51.38 -28.42
C ALA A 14 11.51 -52.73 -27.78
N VAL A 15 10.90 -53.06 -26.62
CA VAL A 15 10.19 -54.32 -26.35
C VAL A 15 9.89 -54.44 -24.84
N MET A 16 8.59 -54.52 -24.51
CA MET A 16 8.04 -54.95 -23.23
C MET A 16 8.28 -56.45 -23.01
N LYS A 17 8.50 -56.88 -21.75
CA LYS A 17 8.12 -58.24 -21.30
C LYS A 17 7.52 -58.21 -19.91
N HIS A 18 6.24 -58.58 -19.84
CA HIS A 18 5.50 -58.95 -18.64
C HIS A 18 5.97 -60.30 -18.09
N SER A 19 5.88 -60.48 -16.77
CA SER A 19 5.74 -61.82 -16.17
C SER A 19 4.64 -61.80 -15.11
N ARG A 20 3.65 -62.67 -15.32
CA ARG A 20 2.47 -62.96 -14.47
C ARG A 20 2.86 -64.04 -13.45
N SER A 21 2.21 -64.13 -12.29
CA SER A 21 1.14 -65.12 -11.97
C SER A 21 1.07 -65.32 -10.44
N PRO A 22 0.11 -66.07 -9.83
CA PRO A 22 -1.11 -66.69 -10.35
C PRO A 22 -2.41 -66.32 -9.59
N LEU A 23 -3.50 -66.79 -10.19
CA LEU A 23 -4.91 -66.64 -9.84
C LEU A 23 -5.29 -67.37 -8.54
N HIS A 24 -6.24 -66.82 -7.79
CA HIS A 24 -7.27 -67.62 -7.13
C HIS A 24 -8.65 -67.16 -7.60
N ARG A 25 -9.29 -68.05 -8.37
CA ARG A 25 -10.68 -67.96 -8.78
C ARG A 25 -11.57 -68.10 -7.56
N ARG A 26 -12.46 -67.14 -7.35
CA ARG A 26 -13.83 -67.43 -6.88
C ARG A 26 -14.80 -66.61 -7.71
N ARG A 27 -15.61 -67.32 -8.50
CA ARG A 27 -16.79 -66.78 -9.18
C ARG A 27 -17.93 -66.78 -8.18
N ILE A 28 -18.58 -65.64 -7.96
CA ILE A 28 -20.03 -65.58 -7.71
C ILE A 28 -20.56 -64.36 -8.46
N VAL A 29 -21.52 -64.60 -9.33
CA VAL A 29 -22.36 -63.62 -10.03
C VAL A 29 -23.71 -63.60 -9.31
N ALA A 30 -24.22 -62.41 -8.98
CA ALA A 30 -25.65 -62.07 -8.91
C ALA A 30 -25.74 -60.56 -8.61
N LEU A 31 -26.09 -59.71 -9.58
CA LEU A 31 -27.46 -59.27 -9.93
C LEU A 31 -28.13 -58.37 -8.87
N ALA A 32 -28.09 -57.07 -9.22
CA ALA A 32 -29.23 -56.16 -9.32
C ALA A 32 -29.70 -55.35 -8.09
N THR A 33 -29.98 -54.08 -8.42
CA THR A 33 -30.87 -53.08 -7.79
C THR A 33 -30.38 -52.32 -6.56
N GLY A 34 -30.44 -50.97 -6.66
CA GLY A 34 -30.70 -50.12 -5.50
C GLY A 34 -29.87 -48.85 -5.39
N ALA A 35 -30.36 -47.78 -6.03
CA ALA A 35 -30.42 -46.39 -5.57
C ALA A 35 -29.46 -45.89 -4.44
N LEU A 36 -28.65 -44.87 -4.73
CA LEU A 36 -28.84 -43.48 -4.28
C LEU A 36 -27.68 -42.62 -4.83
N LEU A 37 -27.99 -41.66 -5.70
CA LEU A 37 -27.06 -40.57 -6.05
C LEU A 37 -27.05 -39.57 -4.89
N THR A 38 -26.16 -39.73 -3.91
CA THR A 38 -25.83 -38.65 -2.99
C THR A 38 -24.76 -37.77 -3.64
N ALA A 39 -25.19 -36.76 -4.40
CA ALA A 39 -24.33 -35.65 -4.78
C ALA A 39 -24.00 -34.85 -3.50
N GLY A 40 -22.85 -35.14 -2.90
CA GLY A 40 -22.32 -34.34 -1.80
C GLY A 40 -21.93 -32.95 -2.32
N LEU A 41 -22.75 -31.94 -2.03
CA LEU A 41 -22.38 -30.54 -2.20
C LEU A 41 -21.32 -30.22 -1.14
N ALA A 42 -20.04 -30.30 -1.50
CA ALA A 42 -18.96 -29.78 -0.69
C ALA A 42 -19.01 -28.25 -0.72
N PHE A 43 -19.74 -27.64 0.21
CA PHE A 43 -19.61 -26.22 0.50
C PHE A 43 -18.23 -25.99 1.14
N SER A 44 -17.25 -25.57 0.35
CA SER A 44 -16.01 -25.01 0.86
C SER A 44 -16.32 -23.64 1.49
N ALA A 45 -16.69 -23.65 2.78
CA ALA A 45 -16.73 -22.43 3.58
C ALA A 45 -15.31 -21.88 3.68
N SER A 46 -15.02 -20.82 2.92
CA SER A 46 -13.79 -20.06 3.10
C SER A 46 -13.83 -19.45 4.51
N PRO A 47 -12.75 -19.54 5.31
CA PRO A 47 -12.72 -18.85 6.59
C PRO A 47 -12.82 -17.34 6.29
N ALA A 48 -13.93 -16.73 6.68
CA ALA A 48 -14.03 -15.28 6.73
C ALA A 48 -12.92 -14.82 7.69
N SER A 49 -11.94 -14.11 7.18
CA SER A 49 -10.94 -13.44 8.01
C SER A 49 -11.69 -12.42 8.86
N ALA A 50 -11.92 -12.75 10.13
CA ALA A 50 -12.44 -11.79 11.09
C ALA A 50 -11.42 -10.66 11.19
N ALA A 51 -11.76 -9.49 10.66
CA ALA A 51 -11.00 -8.29 10.90
C ALA A 51 -10.95 -8.09 12.42
N THR A 52 -9.77 -8.22 13.01
CA THR A 52 -9.57 -7.91 14.42
C THR A 52 -9.69 -6.41 14.54
N THR A 53 -10.83 -5.92 15.03
CA THR A 53 -10.98 -4.52 15.44
C THR A 53 -10.16 -4.34 16.71
N THR A 54 -8.86 -4.10 16.58
CA THR A 54 -8.04 -3.64 17.70
C THR A 54 -8.62 -2.29 18.11
N THR A 55 -9.16 -2.22 19.33
CA THR A 55 -9.48 -0.96 19.98
C THR A 55 -8.20 -0.12 19.95
N ARG A 56 -8.21 0.96 19.16
CA ARG A 56 -7.07 1.88 19.02
C ARG A 56 -6.98 2.72 20.28
N THR A 57 -6.31 2.20 21.30
CA THR A 57 -6.29 2.79 22.65
C THR A 57 -5.28 3.93 22.78
N GLN A 58 -4.28 3.99 21.91
CA GLN A 58 -3.22 5.02 21.94
C GLN A 58 -3.38 6.00 20.77
N THR A 59 -3.14 7.29 21.04
CA THR A 59 -3.07 8.33 20.00
C THR A 59 -1.89 8.05 19.08
N PRO A 60 -2.07 8.02 17.76
CA PRO A 60 -0.97 7.77 16.85
C PRO A 60 -0.04 8.98 16.80
N LEU A 61 1.26 8.71 16.72
CA LEU A 61 2.28 9.74 16.77
C LEU A 61 2.76 10.09 15.37
N VAL A 62 2.65 11.36 14.97
CA VAL A 62 3.26 11.85 13.74
C VAL A 62 4.73 12.15 14.00
N VAL A 63 5.62 11.42 13.35
CA VAL A 63 7.05 11.45 13.69
C VAL A 63 7.92 12.09 12.63
N ASN A 64 7.46 12.16 11.39
CA ASN A 64 8.22 12.78 10.31
C ASN A 64 7.34 13.18 9.12
N ALA A 65 7.81 14.14 8.33
CA ALA A 65 7.28 14.43 7.00
C ALA A 65 8.45 14.54 6.01
N ARG A 66 8.32 13.84 4.88
CA ARG A 66 9.36 13.76 3.83
C ARG A 66 8.73 13.77 2.45
N TRP A 67 9.51 14.14 1.45
CA TRP A 67 9.03 14.27 0.07
C TRP A 67 10.01 13.70 -0.93
N GLY A 68 9.54 13.43 -2.14
CA GLY A 68 10.34 12.98 -3.26
C GLY A 68 9.68 13.31 -4.59
N GLY A 69 10.51 13.66 -5.58
CA GLY A 69 10.05 13.82 -6.96
C GLY A 69 10.12 12.49 -7.69
N HIS A 70 9.09 12.21 -8.49
CA HIS A 70 9.05 11.08 -9.42
C HIS A 70 8.72 11.60 -10.82
N CYS A 71 8.93 10.78 -11.84
CA CYS A 71 8.75 11.19 -13.24
C CYS A 71 7.36 11.79 -13.52
N THR A 72 6.30 11.27 -12.90
CA THR A 72 4.91 11.66 -13.18
C THR A 72 4.14 12.18 -11.96
N TYR A 73 4.79 12.28 -10.80
CA TYR A 73 4.17 12.80 -9.58
C TYR A 73 5.24 13.24 -8.57
N ASP A 74 4.88 14.22 -7.73
CA ASP A 74 5.60 14.45 -6.49
C ASP A 74 4.89 13.72 -5.36
N ARG A 75 5.65 13.26 -4.37
CA ARG A 75 5.12 12.55 -3.21
C ARG A 75 5.45 13.29 -1.94
N LEU A 76 4.45 13.47 -1.08
CA LEU A 76 4.60 13.80 0.34
C LEU A 76 4.24 12.55 1.16
N VAL A 77 5.08 12.21 2.12
CA VAL A 77 4.88 11.11 3.06
C VAL A 77 4.93 11.66 4.47
N ILE A 78 3.90 11.36 5.26
CA ILE A 78 3.85 11.61 6.70
C ILE A 78 4.02 10.25 7.38
N ASP A 79 5.13 10.08 8.08
CA ASP A 79 5.43 8.85 8.81
C ASP A 79 4.73 8.90 10.18
N VAL A 80 4.03 7.81 10.53
CA VAL A 80 3.19 7.72 11.73
C VAL A 80 3.58 6.49 12.54
N GLN A 81 3.61 6.59 13.87
CA GLN A 81 3.69 5.45 14.78
C GLN A 81 2.28 5.10 15.29
N GLY A 82 1.98 3.81 15.40
CA GLY A 82 0.65 3.32 15.73
C GLY A 82 -0.15 2.99 14.47
N TYR A 83 -0.96 3.93 14.00
CA TYR A 83 -1.82 3.77 12.82
C TYR A 83 -2.01 5.11 12.12
N VAL A 84 -2.28 5.12 10.81
CA VAL A 84 -2.71 6.36 10.14
C VAL A 84 -4.16 6.70 10.53
N PRO A 85 -4.42 7.82 11.24
CA PRO A 85 -5.77 8.20 11.63
C PRO A 85 -6.59 8.68 10.43
N PRO A 86 -7.90 8.98 10.60
CA PRO A 86 -8.64 9.76 9.62
C PRO A 86 -7.88 11.02 9.20
N VAL A 87 -7.90 11.30 7.90
CA VAL A 87 -7.19 12.42 7.27
C VAL A 87 -8.16 13.26 6.47
N THR A 88 -8.13 14.57 6.69
CA THR A 88 -8.81 15.54 5.84
C THR A 88 -7.77 16.32 5.04
N VAL A 89 -7.98 16.45 3.73
CA VAL A 89 -7.15 17.27 2.84
C VAL A 89 -8.04 18.32 2.19
N THR A 90 -7.82 19.59 2.55
CA THR A 90 -8.70 20.71 2.19
C THR A 90 -7.92 21.78 1.41
N PRO A 91 -8.37 22.19 0.22
CA PRO A 91 -7.89 23.40 -0.43
C PRO A 91 -8.22 24.63 0.40
N VAL A 92 -7.23 25.47 0.64
CA VAL A 92 -7.38 26.73 1.39
C VAL A 92 -6.79 27.88 0.60
N SER A 93 -7.31 29.09 0.83
CA SER A 93 -6.80 30.31 0.20
C SER A 93 -5.46 30.75 0.80
N GLU A 94 -5.21 30.42 2.06
CA GLU A 94 -4.01 30.76 2.81
C GLU A 94 -3.77 29.70 3.89
N LEU A 95 -2.50 29.43 4.21
CA LEU A 95 -2.11 28.60 5.35
C LEU A 95 -1.85 29.48 6.56
N VAL A 96 -2.36 29.08 7.72
CA VAL A 96 -2.11 29.74 9.01
C VAL A 96 -1.58 28.74 10.02
N TYR A 97 -0.80 29.22 11.00
CA TYR A 97 -0.39 28.40 12.14
C TYR A 97 -1.54 28.26 13.14
N ASP A 98 -1.81 27.03 13.55
CA ASP A 98 -2.83 26.71 14.55
C ASP A 98 -2.51 27.45 15.86
N GLY A 99 -3.57 27.88 16.57
CA GLY A 99 -3.47 28.68 17.80
C GLY A 99 -3.10 30.16 17.58
N SER A 100 -2.08 30.47 16.77
CA SER A 100 -1.64 31.86 16.55
C SER A 100 -2.43 32.60 15.45
N GLY A 101 -2.97 31.88 14.48
CA GLY A 101 -3.62 32.44 13.29
C GLY A 101 -2.69 33.20 12.34
N ARG A 102 -1.38 33.19 12.59
CA ARG A 102 -0.40 33.91 11.75
C ARG A 102 -0.23 33.18 10.41
N PRO A 103 -0.11 33.91 9.28
CA PRO A 103 0.20 33.33 8.00
C PRO A 103 1.48 32.49 8.01
N VAL A 104 1.44 31.35 7.32
CA VAL A 104 2.61 30.50 7.09
C VAL A 104 3.41 31.08 5.92
N PRO A 105 4.72 31.36 6.06
CA PRO A 105 5.52 32.01 5.02
C PRO A 105 5.98 31.01 3.94
N LEU A 106 5.04 30.31 3.31
CA LEU A 106 5.28 29.47 2.14
C LEU A 106 4.95 30.19 0.85
N ALA A 107 5.88 30.17 -0.10
CA ALA A 107 5.63 30.64 -1.44
C ALA A 107 4.72 29.64 -2.19
N GLY A 108 3.77 30.17 -2.96
CA GLY A 108 2.84 29.40 -3.76
C GLY A 108 1.59 30.22 -4.09
N LYS A 109 0.77 29.71 -5.00
CA LYS A 109 -0.53 30.30 -5.38
C LYS A 109 -1.71 29.46 -4.89
N TYR A 110 -1.46 28.19 -4.56
CA TYR A 110 -2.45 27.23 -4.10
C TYR A 110 -1.92 26.49 -2.89
N PHE A 111 -2.82 26.16 -1.96
CA PHE A 111 -2.45 25.52 -0.71
C PHE A 111 -3.41 24.37 -0.38
N LEU A 112 -2.86 23.34 0.27
CA LEU A 112 -3.63 22.27 0.89
C LEU A 112 -3.34 22.25 2.39
N GLU A 113 -4.39 22.23 3.20
CA GLU A 113 -4.34 21.88 4.61
C GLU A 113 -4.58 20.37 4.76
N ILE A 114 -3.71 19.68 5.49
CA ILE A 114 -3.72 18.24 5.71
C ILE A 114 -3.83 18.00 7.21
N ARG A 115 -4.99 17.54 7.68
CA ARG A 115 -5.28 17.35 9.10
C ARG A 115 -5.41 15.88 9.43
N LEU A 116 -4.65 15.45 10.44
CA LEU A 116 -4.71 14.11 11.03
C LEU A 116 -5.38 14.23 12.40
N HIS A 117 -6.44 13.45 12.64
CA HIS A 117 -7.15 13.44 13.93
C HIS A 117 -7.82 12.07 14.22
N PRO A 118 -7.62 11.49 15.43
CA PRO A 118 -6.71 11.96 16.48
C PRO A 118 -5.24 11.71 16.09
N ALA A 119 -4.34 12.61 16.45
CA ALA A 119 -2.89 12.49 16.27
C ALA A 119 -2.13 13.41 17.25
N ALA A 120 -0.88 13.08 17.52
CA ALA A 120 0.02 13.96 18.28
C ALA A 120 1.43 13.98 17.66
N GLY A 121 2.12 15.12 17.73
CA GLY A 121 3.55 15.25 17.43
C GLY A 121 4.44 15.17 18.69
N HIS A 122 3.84 14.85 19.83
CA HIS A 122 4.47 14.72 21.15
C HIS A 122 4.03 13.43 21.86
N ASP A 123 4.84 12.95 22.80
CA ASP A 123 4.51 11.82 23.67
C ASP A 123 3.66 12.23 24.88
N ASP A 124 3.27 11.25 25.71
CA ASP A 124 2.45 11.46 26.92
C ASP A 124 3.15 12.33 27.98
N ALA A 125 4.48 12.48 27.92
CA ALA A 125 5.27 13.37 28.76
C ALA A 125 5.43 14.78 28.15
N GLY A 126 4.77 15.05 27.01
CA GLY A 126 4.83 16.30 26.27
C GLY A 126 6.13 16.51 25.49
N GLN A 127 6.97 15.49 25.34
CA GLN A 127 8.20 15.61 24.57
C GLN A 127 7.90 15.53 23.08
N ASN A 128 8.44 16.46 22.29
CA ASN A 128 8.28 16.46 20.84
C ASN A 128 8.95 15.22 20.23
N VAL A 129 8.14 14.38 19.57
CA VAL A 129 8.62 13.18 18.86
C VAL A 129 8.74 13.42 17.34
N TYR A 130 8.20 14.54 16.84
CA TYR A 130 8.32 14.92 15.44
C TYR A 130 9.74 15.39 15.11
N GLN A 131 10.39 14.69 14.17
CA GLN A 131 11.77 14.91 13.72
C GLN A 131 11.85 15.54 12.31
N GLY A 132 10.70 15.72 11.65
CA GLY A 132 10.66 16.34 10.33
C GLY A 132 10.83 17.86 10.35
N PRO A 133 10.89 18.51 9.19
CA PRO A 133 10.95 19.96 9.14
C PRO A 133 9.62 20.58 9.60
N ARG A 134 9.69 21.69 10.34
CA ARG A 134 8.50 22.49 10.69
C ARG A 134 8.07 23.41 9.56
N LEU A 135 9.01 23.84 8.72
CA LEU A 135 8.77 24.68 7.54
C LEU A 135 9.92 24.43 6.56
N GLN A 136 9.59 24.06 5.33
CA GLN A 136 10.59 23.80 4.30
C GLN A 136 10.09 24.25 2.94
N LYS A 137 10.94 25.03 2.24
CA LYS A 137 10.77 25.30 0.81
C LYS A 137 11.29 24.13 -0.01
N ILE A 138 10.52 23.72 -1.00
CA ILE A 138 10.76 22.55 -1.86
C ILE A 138 10.75 23.02 -3.32
N TYR A 139 11.52 22.38 -4.18
CA TYR A 139 11.63 22.74 -5.60
C TYR A 139 11.37 21.53 -6.50
N LEU A 140 10.27 20.83 -6.25
CA LEU A 140 9.81 19.74 -7.12
C LEU A 140 8.86 20.27 -8.20
N SER A 141 8.39 19.41 -9.10
CA SER A 141 7.57 19.83 -10.25
C SER A 141 6.26 20.49 -9.83
N LYS A 142 5.52 19.88 -8.90
CA LYS A 142 4.28 20.39 -8.27
C LYS A 142 4.52 20.96 -6.88
N LEU A 143 5.16 20.21 -5.98
CA LEU A 143 5.29 20.57 -4.57
C LEU A 143 6.36 21.66 -4.36
N LYS A 144 5.96 22.78 -3.75
CA LYS A 144 6.82 23.97 -3.55
C LYS A 144 7.18 24.27 -2.10
N GLY A 145 6.50 23.61 -1.18
CA GLY A 145 6.87 23.66 0.22
C GLY A 145 5.90 22.91 1.10
N ILE A 146 6.35 22.65 2.32
CA ILE A 146 5.55 22.06 3.39
C ILE A 146 5.79 22.79 4.70
N ALA A 147 4.80 22.78 5.57
CA ALA A 147 4.91 23.25 6.94
C ALA A 147 4.10 22.35 7.86
N MET A 148 4.59 22.10 9.08
CA MET A 148 3.76 21.58 10.17
C MET A 148 3.15 22.80 10.86
N THR A 149 1.85 22.99 10.67
CA THR A 149 1.13 24.21 11.08
C THR A 149 0.52 24.10 12.47
N GLY A 150 0.37 22.88 13.00
CA GLY A 150 -0.12 22.65 14.36
C GLY A 150 0.10 21.24 14.88
N ASP A 151 0.16 21.16 16.21
CA ASP A 151 0.14 19.94 17.03
C ASP A 151 -0.55 20.30 18.35
N TYR A 152 -1.88 20.23 18.36
CA TYR A 152 -2.70 20.73 19.46
C TYR A 152 -4.08 20.05 19.48
N GLU A 153 -4.63 19.80 20.68
CA GLU A 153 -5.98 19.20 20.88
C GLU A 153 -6.20 17.89 20.10
N GLY A 154 -5.14 17.09 19.92
CA GLY A 154 -5.19 15.84 19.17
C GLY A 154 -5.26 16.02 17.66
N TYR A 155 -4.93 17.21 17.14
CA TYR A 155 -4.70 17.45 15.72
C TYR A 155 -3.22 17.61 15.44
N VAL A 156 -2.77 16.96 14.37
CA VAL A 156 -1.52 17.36 13.70
C VAL A 156 -1.88 17.86 12.32
N THR A 157 -1.49 19.10 12.03
CA THR A 157 -1.83 19.79 10.78
C THR A 157 -0.57 20.08 9.97
N PHE A 158 -0.63 19.81 8.67
CA PHE A 158 0.38 20.21 7.70
C PHE A 158 -0.22 21.12 6.63
N GLY A 159 0.58 22.07 6.15
CA GLY A 159 0.32 22.84 4.95
C GLY A 159 1.24 22.39 3.82
N ALA A 160 0.71 22.30 2.60
CA ALA A 160 1.50 22.09 1.37
C ALA A 160 1.22 23.21 0.37
N ALA A 161 2.27 23.70 -0.30
CA ALA A 161 2.19 24.83 -1.23
C ALA A 161 2.51 24.43 -2.68
N PHE A 162 1.83 25.07 -3.63
CA PHE A 162 1.91 24.76 -5.06
C PHE A 162 1.82 26.04 -5.92
N ASP A 163 2.48 26.05 -7.08
CA ASP A 163 2.37 27.16 -8.06
C ASP A 163 1.16 27.04 -8.98
N THR A 164 0.63 25.82 -9.13
CA THR A 164 -0.54 25.49 -9.97
C THR A 164 -1.53 24.72 -9.14
N GLN A 165 -2.82 24.77 -9.49
CA GLN A 165 -3.85 24.02 -8.77
C GLN A 165 -3.47 22.53 -8.66
N PRO A 166 -3.37 21.98 -7.44
CA PRO A 166 -3.03 20.58 -7.25
C PRO A 166 -4.25 19.69 -7.46
N THR A 167 -4.00 18.51 -8.01
CA THR A 167 -4.83 17.32 -7.76
C THR A 167 -4.01 16.37 -6.90
N TRP A 168 -4.66 15.53 -6.10
CA TRP A 168 -3.95 14.61 -5.22
C TRP A 168 -4.65 13.27 -5.12
N LYS A 169 -3.86 12.25 -4.76
CA LYS A 169 -4.34 10.94 -4.33
C LYS A 169 -3.74 10.63 -2.97
N THR A 170 -4.58 10.13 -2.05
CA THR A 170 -4.13 9.66 -0.74
C THR A 170 -4.05 8.15 -0.71
N SER A 171 -3.06 7.60 -0.02
CA SER A 171 -2.96 6.18 0.28
C SER A 171 -2.27 5.96 1.61
N VAL A 172 -2.46 4.77 2.18
CA VAL A 172 -1.76 4.32 3.39
C VAL A 172 -0.83 3.19 3.02
N LEU A 173 0.42 3.28 3.47
CA LEU A 173 1.36 2.18 3.42
C LEU A 173 1.61 1.68 4.84
N HIS A 174 1.72 0.36 4.99
CA HIS A 174 1.97 -0.30 6.26
C HIS A 174 3.43 -0.75 6.36
N SER A 175 3.90 -1.04 7.58
CA SER A 175 5.25 -1.57 7.86
C SER A 175 6.41 -0.73 7.29
N PRO A 176 6.65 0.53 7.74
CA PRO A 176 5.93 1.28 8.79
C PRO A 176 4.69 2.02 8.26
N GLU A 177 3.84 2.47 9.18
CA GLU A 177 2.61 3.25 8.89
C GLU A 177 2.95 4.62 8.30
N ARG A 178 2.38 4.89 7.13
CA ARG A 178 2.67 6.09 6.34
C ARG A 178 1.42 6.57 5.65
N LEU A 179 1.08 7.82 5.86
CA LEU A 179 0.16 8.55 4.99
C LEU A 179 0.94 9.07 3.79
N VAL A 180 0.47 8.75 2.58
CA VAL A 180 1.08 9.17 1.33
C VAL A 180 0.12 10.06 0.57
N LEU A 181 0.60 11.22 0.12
CA LEU A 181 -0.08 12.11 -0.80
C LEU A 181 0.74 12.21 -2.09
N ASP A 182 0.16 11.79 -3.20
CA ASP A 182 0.75 11.92 -4.53
C ASP A 182 0.12 13.06 -5.30
N PHE A 183 0.95 13.91 -5.91
CA PHE A 183 0.58 15.08 -6.70
C PHE A 183 0.97 14.88 -8.16
N PRO A 184 0.06 14.43 -9.03
CA PRO A 184 0.38 14.13 -10.42
C PRO A 184 0.83 15.36 -11.22
N HIS A 185 1.76 15.14 -12.15
CA HIS A 185 2.20 16.11 -13.14
C HIS A 185 2.59 15.43 -14.45
N PRO A 186 2.76 16.19 -15.56
CA PRO A 186 3.32 15.65 -16.80
C PRO A 186 4.68 14.99 -16.55
N ASN A 187 5.08 14.07 -17.43
CA ASN A 187 6.37 13.41 -17.28
C ASN A 187 7.54 14.43 -17.35
N THR A 188 8.41 14.45 -16.34
CA THR A 188 9.60 15.32 -16.23
C THR A 188 10.93 14.56 -16.18
N CYS A 189 10.88 13.24 -16.39
CA CYS A 189 11.99 12.42 -16.86
C CYS A 189 11.94 12.36 -18.40
#